data_AF-A0A7Y8ALJ4-F1
#
_entry.id   AF-A0A7Y8ALJ4-F1
#
_cell.length_a   1.000
_cell.length_b   1.000
_cell.length_c   1.000
_cell.angle_alpha   90.00
_cell.angle_beta   90.00
_cell.angle_gamma   90.00
#
_symmetry.space_group_name_H-M   'P 1'
#
loop_
_entity.id
_entity.type
_entity.pdbx_description
1 polymer ?
#
loop_
_entity_poly.entity_id
_entity_poly.type
_entity_poly.pdbx_seq_one_letter_code
_entity_poly.pdbx_strand_id
1 'polypeptide(L)'
;MADTDVQGMLVRIEATTAQLRQEMARADSSVGQASSKIDKSLGQVDTAFDRAGERAQNASGLIKTALAAAIGAAGIGKIIEAADSYGQMSDRIGMATSSVGEYEQVQQRLLETAKRTYRPLAEAQELYIRTSESLKSMGYNTSQALDVMDSFSFLLVTNSASADKASSAIDAYSKALQTGKVEADGWQSILAAMPTVVDTVAKSTGKSAEEIRSLGAQGKLSLDTLTAGLQKTAEANGILADGMSVAVRDAVQNLQNAFTTYVGKLNETTDA
;
A
#
# COMPACT_ATOMS: atom_id res chain seq x y z
N MET A 1 -81.78 -16.59 -15.54
CA MET A 1 -80.69 -16.60 -14.53
C MET A 1 -79.30 -16.45 -15.14
N ALA A 2 -79.10 -16.57 -16.47
CA ALA A 2 -77.79 -16.37 -17.11
C ALA A 2 -77.38 -14.89 -17.31
N ASP A 3 -78.32 -13.97 -17.56
CA ASP A 3 -78.01 -12.55 -17.83
C ASP A 3 -77.44 -11.79 -16.62
N THR A 4 -77.86 -12.16 -15.42
CA THR A 4 -77.42 -11.48 -14.18
C THR A 4 -75.96 -11.81 -13.83
N ASP A 5 -75.50 -13.02 -14.18
CA ASP A 5 -74.10 -13.45 -13.95
C ASP A 5 -73.13 -12.83 -14.97
N VAL A 6 -73.57 -12.64 -16.22
CA VAL A 6 -72.75 -11.99 -17.26
C VAL A 6 -72.58 -10.50 -16.99
N GLN A 7 -73.64 -9.81 -16.54
CA GLN A 7 -73.52 -8.42 -16.09
C GLN A 7 -72.61 -8.29 -14.85
N GLY A 8 -72.68 -9.24 -13.92
CA GLY A 8 -71.80 -9.27 -12.74
C GLY A 8 -70.32 -9.45 -13.09
N MET A 9 -69.99 -10.27 -14.10
CA MET A 9 -68.62 -10.44 -14.61
C MET A 9 -68.13 -9.22 -15.40
N LEU A 10 -68.97 -8.60 -16.22
CA LEU A 10 -68.60 -7.39 -16.97
C LEU A 10 -68.27 -6.22 -16.03
N VAL A 11 -69.09 -6.01 -14.99
CA VAL A 11 -68.82 -4.98 -13.97
C VAL A 11 -67.52 -5.27 -13.21
N ARG A 12 -67.22 -6.55 -12.91
CA ARG A 12 -65.94 -6.92 -12.29
C ARG A 12 -64.75 -6.69 -13.23
N ILE A 13 -64.86 -7.03 -14.52
CA ILE A 13 -63.78 -6.81 -15.50
C ILE A 13 -63.56 -5.31 -15.74
N GLU A 14 -64.61 -4.50 -15.83
CA GLU A 14 -64.51 -3.05 -15.95
C GLU A 14 -63.90 -2.41 -14.69
N ALA A 15 -64.30 -2.86 -13.50
CA ALA A 15 -63.72 -2.41 -12.24
C ALA A 15 -62.24 -2.83 -12.10
N THR A 16 -61.89 -4.07 -12.47
CA THR A 16 -60.50 -4.56 -12.49
C THR A 16 -59.65 -3.83 -13.53
N THR A 17 -60.22 -3.47 -14.68
CA THR A 17 -59.52 -2.69 -15.72
C THR A 17 -59.31 -1.24 -15.28
N ALA A 18 -60.28 -0.63 -14.60
CA ALA A 18 -60.15 0.70 -14.02
C ALA A 18 -59.10 0.74 -12.90
N GLN A 19 -59.09 -0.28 -12.04
CA GLN A 19 -58.09 -0.42 -10.98
C GLN A 19 -56.69 -0.67 -11.55
N LEU A 20 -56.55 -1.49 -12.59
CA LEU A 20 -55.27 -1.72 -13.28
C LEU A 20 -54.76 -0.44 -13.96
N ARG A 21 -55.62 0.33 -14.63
CA ARG A 21 -55.23 1.63 -15.22
C ARG A 21 -54.78 2.62 -14.16
N GLN A 22 -55.44 2.63 -13.01
CA GLN A 22 -55.06 3.49 -11.88
C GLN A 22 -53.74 3.07 -11.25
N GLU A 23 -53.48 1.77 -11.12
CA GLU A 23 -52.20 1.25 -10.64
C GLU A 23 -51.06 1.48 -11.65
N MET A 24 -51.30 1.32 -12.95
CA MET A 24 -50.31 1.66 -13.98
C MET A 24 -50.02 3.16 -14.02
N ALA A 25 -51.02 4.03 -13.89
CA ALA A 25 -50.78 5.48 -13.81
C ALA A 25 -49.96 5.87 -12.56
N ARG A 26 -50.19 5.18 -11.43
CA ARG A 26 -49.38 5.33 -10.22
C ARG A 26 -47.96 4.80 -10.41
N ALA A 27 -47.80 3.67 -11.10
CA ALA A 27 -46.51 3.09 -11.45
C ALA A 27 -45.71 3.98 -12.41
N ASP A 28 -46.33 4.55 -13.45
CA ASP A 28 -45.68 5.50 -14.36
C ASP A 28 -45.24 6.77 -13.62
N SER A 29 -46.06 7.26 -12.67
CA SER A 29 -45.69 8.41 -11.85
C SER A 29 -44.55 8.10 -10.87
N SER A 30 -44.50 6.90 -10.31
CA SER A 30 -43.44 6.49 -9.39
C SER A 30 -42.13 6.19 -10.13
N VAL A 31 -42.22 5.61 -11.33
CA VAL A 31 -41.09 5.40 -12.25
C VAL A 31 -40.56 6.74 -12.76
N GLY A 32 -41.42 7.69 -13.14
CA GLY A 32 -40.99 9.04 -13.54
C GLY A 32 -40.30 9.81 -12.41
N GLN A 33 -40.82 9.70 -11.18
CA GLN A 33 -40.17 10.28 -9.99
C GLN A 33 -38.86 9.57 -9.63
N ALA A 34 -38.78 8.25 -9.80
CA ALA A 34 -37.55 7.49 -9.59
C ALA A 34 -36.50 7.85 -10.65
N SER A 35 -36.86 7.93 -11.93
CA SER A 35 -35.99 8.36 -13.02
C SER A 35 -35.47 9.78 -12.77
N SER A 36 -36.34 10.72 -12.41
CA SER A 36 -35.92 12.10 -12.10
C SER A 36 -34.98 12.18 -10.88
N LYS A 37 -35.17 11.31 -9.87
CA LYS A 37 -34.25 11.21 -8.73
C LYS A 37 -32.92 10.60 -9.16
N ILE A 38 -32.94 9.57 -10.00
CA ILE A 38 -31.75 8.93 -10.56
C ILE A 38 -30.97 9.94 -11.41
N ASP A 39 -31.61 10.69 -12.31
CA ASP A 39 -30.96 11.71 -13.13
C ASP A 39 -30.31 12.81 -12.28
N LYS A 40 -30.97 13.23 -11.19
CA LYS A 40 -30.40 14.19 -10.23
C LYS A 40 -29.24 13.59 -9.44
N SER A 41 -29.33 12.33 -9.03
CA SER A 41 -28.25 11.62 -8.35
C SER A 41 -27.06 11.39 -9.26
N LEU A 42 -27.28 11.04 -10.54
CA LEU A 42 -26.24 10.89 -11.55
C LEU A 42 -25.57 12.23 -11.85
N GLY A 43 -26.33 13.32 -12.00
CA GLY A 43 -25.75 14.66 -12.17
C GLY A 43 -24.94 15.14 -10.94
N GLN A 44 -25.35 14.76 -9.73
CA GLN A 44 -24.57 15.03 -8.51
C GLN A 44 -23.30 14.17 -8.44
N VAL A 45 -23.35 12.93 -8.89
CA VAL A 45 -22.21 12.01 -8.99
C VAL A 45 -21.22 12.52 -10.04
N ASP A 46 -21.68 12.88 -11.25
CA ASP A 46 -20.84 13.48 -12.30
C ASP A 46 -20.16 14.76 -11.80
N THR A 47 -20.91 15.65 -11.13
CA THR A 47 -20.33 16.87 -10.55
C THR A 47 -19.33 16.56 -9.42
N ALA A 48 -19.54 15.50 -8.65
CA ALA A 48 -18.60 15.06 -7.61
C ALA A 48 -17.35 14.41 -8.22
N PHE A 49 -17.49 13.67 -9.32
CA PHE A 49 -16.40 13.10 -10.10
C PHE A 49 -15.59 14.18 -10.83
N ASP A 50 -16.24 15.18 -11.43
CA ASP A 50 -15.59 16.33 -12.04
C ASP A 50 -14.84 17.15 -10.99
N ARG A 51 -15.45 17.42 -9.82
CA ARG A 51 -14.75 18.07 -8.71
C ARG A 51 -13.64 17.21 -8.13
N ALA A 52 -13.77 15.89 -8.10
CA ALA A 52 -12.69 14.99 -7.68
C ALA A 52 -11.56 14.95 -8.71
N GLY A 53 -11.88 14.98 -10.00
CA GLY A 53 -10.95 15.09 -11.12
C GLY A 53 -10.23 16.42 -11.15
N GLU A 54 -10.94 17.54 -10.97
CA GLU A 54 -10.38 18.88 -10.81
C GLU A 54 -9.57 19.00 -9.52
N ARG A 55 -10.00 18.41 -8.40
CA ARG A 55 -9.20 18.37 -7.17
C ARG A 55 -8.00 17.44 -7.29
N ALA A 56 -8.05 16.39 -8.09
CA ALA A 56 -6.90 15.52 -8.36
C ALA A 56 -5.92 16.19 -9.33
N GLN A 57 -6.41 16.91 -10.34
CA GLN A 57 -5.61 17.74 -11.23
C GLN A 57 -5.01 18.93 -10.48
N ASN A 58 -5.77 19.59 -9.62
CA ASN A 58 -5.28 20.64 -8.73
C ASN A 58 -4.40 20.09 -7.61
N ALA A 59 -4.61 18.87 -7.09
CA ALA A 59 -3.68 18.23 -6.16
C ALA A 59 -2.38 17.86 -6.87
N SER A 60 -2.44 17.39 -8.12
CA SER A 60 -1.24 17.17 -8.94
C SER A 60 -0.54 18.49 -9.27
N GLY A 61 -1.29 19.56 -9.52
CA GLY A 61 -0.80 20.92 -9.74
C GLY A 61 -0.19 21.50 -8.48
N LEU A 62 -0.83 21.33 -7.33
CA LEU A 62 -0.40 21.75 -6.00
C LEU A 62 0.82 20.96 -5.54
N ILE A 63 0.87 19.65 -5.78
CA ILE A 63 2.04 18.80 -5.55
C ILE A 63 3.16 19.20 -6.50
N LYS A 64 2.89 19.47 -7.78
CA LYS A 64 3.90 19.97 -8.73
C LYS A 64 4.41 21.35 -8.34
N THR A 65 3.57 22.26 -7.86
CA THR A 65 4.00 23.58 -7.37
C THR A 65 4.67 23.50 -6.02
N ALA A 66 4.25 22.60 -5.12
CA ALA A 66 4.92 22.37 -3.83
C ALA A 66 6.28 21.71 -4.05
N LEU A 67 6.37 20.79 -5.01
CA LEU A 67 7.61 20.19 -5.48
C LEU A 67 8.49 21.27 -6.10
N ALA A 68 8.00 22.04 -7.07
CA ALA A 68 8.73 23.15 -7.70
C ALA A 68 9.18 24.22 -6.70
N ALA A 69 8.36 24.57 -5.71
CA ALA A 69 8.70 25.48 -4.62
C ALA A 69 9.74 24.86 -3.67
N ALA A 70 9.64 23.57 -3.37
CA ALA A 70 10.66 22.85 -2.61
C ALA A 70 11.99 22.80 -3.37
N ILE A 71 11.99 22.57 -4.70
CA ILE A 71 13.19 22.66 -5.55
C ILE A 71 13.77 24.08 -5.49
N GLY A 72 12.93 25.10 -5.62
CA GLY A 72 13.33 26.51 -5.57
C GLY A 72 13.88 26.94 -4.19
N ALA A 73 13.41 26.33 -3.10
CA ALA A 73 13.84 26.61 -1.74
C ALA A 73 15.03 25.76 -1.26
N ALA A 74 15.21 24.55 -1.79
CA ALA A 74 16.25 23.61 -1.36
C ALA A 74 17.67 24.06 -1.76
N GLY A 75 17.79 24.93 -2.77
CA GLY A 75 19.08 25.37 -3.31
C GLY A 75 19.79 24.26 -4.10
N ILE A 76 20.71 24.65 -4.97
CA ILE A 76 21.38 23.73 -5.91
C ILE A 76 22.09 22.58 -5.19
N GLY A 77 22.69 22.83 -4.02
CA GLY A 77 23.38 21.79 -3.25
C GLY A 77 22.48 20.63 -2.79
N LYS A 78 21.23 20.92 -2.40
CA LYS A 78 20.27 19.86 -2.00
C LYS A 78 19.70 19.09 -3.18
N ILE A 79 19.64 19.71 -4.36
CA ILE A 79 19.29 19.03 -5.60
C ILE A 79 20.40 18.04 -5.96
N ILE A 80 21.67 18.45 -5.90
CA ILE A 80 22.82 17.57 -6.16
C ILE A 80 22.85 16.42 -5.14
N GLU A 81 22.72 16.71 -3.84
CA GLU A 81 22.70 15.67 -2.80
C GLU A 81 21.58 14.63 -3.01
N ALA A 82 20.39 15.09 -3.41
CA ALA A 82 19.28 14.20 -3.72
C ALA A 82 19.53 13.37 -4.99
N ALA A 83 20.10 13.96 -6.04
CA ALA A 83 20.48 13.28 -7.26
C ALA A 83 21.54 12.19 -6.98
N ASP A 84 22.64 12.57 -6.31
CA ASP A 84 23.75 11.68 -5.99
C ASP A 84 23.31 10.54 -5.08
N SER A 85 22.51 10.82 -4.05
CA SER A 85 21.99 9.79 -3.15
C SER A 85 21.07 8.81 -3.87
N TYR A 86 20.23 9.30 -4.79
CA TYR A 86 19.34 8.44 -5.57
C TYR A 86 20.13 7.59 -6.56
N GLY A 87 21.08 8.20 -7.29
CA GLY A 87 21.94 7.50 -8.26
C GLY A 87 22.74 6.38 -7.61
N GLN A 88 23.40 6.66 -6.48
CA GLN A 88 24.17 5.64 -5.75
C GLN A 88 23.31 4.43 -5.31
N MET A 89 22.08 4.67 -4.84
CA MET A 89 21.17 3.57 -4.48
C MET A 89 20.69 2.82 -5.72
N SER A 90 20.40 3.55 -6.80
CA SER A 90 19.95 2.99 -8.07
C SER A 90 21.02 2.09 -8.71
N ASP A 91 22.29 2.49 -8.70
CA ASP A 91 23.41 1.67 -9.15
C ASP A 91 23.54 0.38 -8.34
N ARG A 92 23.45 0.48 -7.00
CA ARG A 92 23.51 -0.68 -6.10
C ARG A 92 22.32 -1.63 -6.30
N ILE A 93 21.12 -1.10 -6.56
CA ILE A 93 19.95 -1.90 -6.91
C ILE A 93 20.17 -2.57 -8.27
N GLY A 94 20.72 -1.85 -9.25
CA GLY A 94 21.13 -2.39 -10.54
C GLY A 94 22.02 -3.61 -10.38
N MET A 95 23.06 -3.53 -9.54
CA MET A 95 23.95 -4.66 -9.23
C MET A 95 23.23 -5.84 -8.55
N ALA A 96 22.18 -5.59 -7.78
CA ALA A 96 21.37 -6.63 -7.10
C ALA A 96 20.24 -7.21 -7.97
N THR A 97 20.11 -6.75 -9.22
CA THR A 97 19.09 -7.20 -10.19
C THR A 97 19.76 -7.83 -11.41
N SER A 98 19.03 -8.72 -12.09
CA SER A 98 19.56 -9.50 -13.22
C SER A 98 19.14 -8.98 -14.59
N SER A 99 18.23 -7.99 -14.65
CA SER A 99 17.77 -7.39 -15.90
C SER A 99 17.21 -5.99 -15.68
N VAL A 100 17.11 -5.20 -16.75
CA VAL A 100 16.48 -3.87 -16.72
C VAL A 100 15.02 -3.95 -16.26
N GLY A 101 14.27 -4.96 -16.72
CA GLY A 101 12.88 -5.14 -16.29
C GLY A 101 12.75 -5.45 -14.79
N GLU A 102 13.67 -6.26 -14.25
CA GLU A 102 13.72 -6.51 -12.80
C GLU A 102 14.10 -5.25 -12.01
N TYR A 103 15.08 -4.50 -12.50
CA TYR A 103 15.48 -3.21 -11.93
C TYR A 103 14.30 -2.23 -11.83
N GLU A 104 13.55 -2.04 -12.92
CA GLU A 104 12.38 -1.17 -12.95
C GLU A 104 11.28 -1.64 -11.99
N GLN A 105 11.01 -2.95 -11.95
CA GLN A 105 10.05 -3.55 -11.02
C GLN A 105 10.44 -3.26 -9.56
N VAL A 106 11.71 -3.50 -9.21
CA VAL A 106 12.22 -3.27 -7.85
C VAL A 106 12.10 -1.80 -7.49
N GLN A 107 12.61 -0.89 -8.32
CA GLN A 107 12.56 0.55 -8.06
C GLN A 107 11.12 1.06 -7.88
N GLN A 108 10.19 0.60 -8.72
CA GLN A 108 8.77 0.94 -8.60
C GLN A 108 8.18 0.44 -7.29
N ARG A 109 8.46 -0.82 -6.93
CA ARG A 109 7.92 -1.43 -5.71
C ARG A 109 8.47 -0.76 -4.45
N LEU A 110 9.76 -0.46 -4.40
CA LEU A 110 10.38 0.24 -3.28
C LEU A 110 9.79 1.65 -3.08
N LEU A 111 9.52 2.37 -4.19
CA LEU A 111 8.83 3.66 -4.13
C LEU A 111 7.39 3.53 -3.61
N GLU A 112 6.66 2.51 -4.04
CA GLU A 112 5.31 2.22 -3.55
C GLU A 112 5.32 1.94 -2.04
N THR A 113 6.25 1.09 -1.59
CA THR A 113 6.40 0.76 -0.17
C THR A 113 6.78 1.99 0.65
N ALA A 114 7.74 2.79 0.20
CA ALA A 114 8.12 4.05 0.87
C ALA A 114 6.92 5.02 0.99
N LYS A 115 6.08 5.11 -0.06
CA LYS A 115 4.87 5.94 -0.07
C LYS A 115 3.81 5.46 0.91
N ARG A 116 3.54 4.16 0.93
CA ARG A 116 2.54 3.53 1.82
C ARG A 116 2.98 3.57 3.27
N THR A 117 4.28 3.50 3.50
CA THR A 117 4.87 3.50 4.84
C THR A 117 5.18 4.90 5.37
N TYR A 118 5.19 5.92 4.51
CA TYR A 118 5.65 7.27 4.85
C TYR A 118 7.06 7.28 5.45
N ARG A 119 7.91 6.34 5.03
CA ARG A 119 9.30 6.22 5.46
C ARG A 119 10.25 6.69 4.36
N PRO A 120 11.50 7.07 4.69
CA PRO A 120 12.48 7.46 3.68
C PRO A 120 12.67 6.36 2.63
N LEU A 121 12.66 6.73 1.34
CA LEU A 121 12.90 5.78 0.24
C LEU A 121 14.22 5.01 0.42
N ALA A 122 15.27 5.71 0.85
CA ALA A 122 16.58 5.13 1.11
C ALA A 122 16.55 3.96 2.12
N GLU A 123 15.60 3.94 3.06
CA GLU A 123 15.46 2.83 4.00
C GLU A 123 15.00 1.55 3.30
N ALA A 124 13.99 1.65 2.42
CA ALA A 124 13.52 0.52 1.62
C ALA A 124 14.59 0.04 0.63
N GLN A 125 15.31 0.98 0.00
CA GLN A 125 16.42 0.67 -0.91
C GLN A 125 17.56 -0.05 -0.18
N GLU A 126 17.98 0.45 0.99
CA GLU A 126 19.05 -0.19 1.75
C GLU A 126 18.63 -1.58 2.26
N LEU A 127 17.38 -1.74 2.70
CA LEU A 127 16.85 -3.05 3.07
C LEU A 127 16.91 -4.02 1.88
N TYR A 128 16.49 -3.59 0.68
CA TYR A 128 16.58 -4.43 -0.53
C TYR A 128 18.03 -4.81 -0.86
N ILE A 129 18.93 -3.83 -0.91
CA ILE A 129 20.33 -4.06 -1.26
C ILE A 129 20.99 -5.06 -0.29
N ARG A 130 20.66 -4.97 1.00
CA ARG A 130 21.28 -5.81 2.04
C ARG A 130 20.70 -7.22 2.15
N THR A 131 19.48 -7.45 1.65
CA THR A 131 18.75 -8.69 1.93
C THR A 131 18.37 -9.48 0.68
N SER A 132 18.24 -8.82 -0.48
CA SER A 132 17.74 -9.46 -1.72
C SER A 132 18.57 -10.67 -2.16
N GLU A 133 19.89 -10.57 -2.14
CA GLU A 133 20.78 -11.68 -2.54
C GLU A 133 20.64 -12.89 -1.62
N SER A 134 20.61 -12.67 -0.30
CA SER A 134 20.42 -13.75 0.68
C SER A 134 19.05 -14.39 0.54
N LEU A 135 17.99 -13.60 0.33
CA LEU A 135 16.65 -14.12 0.09
C LEU A 135 16.57 -14.92 -1.21
N LYS A 136 17.21 -14.46 -2.29
CA LYS A 136 17.33 -15.21 -3.55
C LYS A 136 18.07 -16.54 -3.34
N SER A 137 19.13 -16.53 -2.54
CA SER A 137 19.90 -17.72 -2.18
C SER A 137 19.10 -18.73 -1.34
N MET A 138 18.13 -18.24 -0.55
CA MET A 138 17.14 -19.06 0.17
C MET A 138 16.02 -19.60 -0.75
N GLY A 139 16.04 -19.28 -2.04
CA GLY A 139 15.07 -19.78 -3.04
C GLY A 139 13.88 -18.87 -3.32
N TYR A 140 13.84 -17.65 -2.76
CA TYR A 140 12.80 -16.68 -3.07
C TYR A 140 13.07 -15.98 -4.40
N ASN A 141 12.05 -15.82 -5.24
CA ASN A 141 12.16 -14.95 -6.41
C ASN A 141 12.09 -13.47 -6.02
N THR A 142 12.38 -12.57 -6.96
CA THR A 142 12.41 -11.12 -6.71
C THR A 142 11.10 -10.58 -6.13
N SER A 143 9.94 -11.03 -6.61
CA SER A 143 8.65 -10.62 -6.07
C SER A 143 8.47 -11.07 -4.63
N GLN A 144 8.85 -12.31 -4.31
CA GLN A 144 8.73 -12.83 -2.94
C GLN A 144 9.74 -12.18 -1.99
N ALA A 145 10.94 -11.84 -2.47
CA ALA A 145 11.90 -11.07 -1.69
C ALA A 145 11.36 -9.67 -1.38
N LEU A 146 10.72 -9.02 -2.36
CA LEU A 146 10.03 -7.75 -2.14
C LEU A 146 8.87 -7.90 -1.16
N ASP A 147 8.07 -8.97 -1.21
CA ASP A 147 7.00 -9.22 -0.22
C ASP A 147 7.55 -9.29 1.22
N VAL A 148 8.70 -9.95 1.43
CA VAL A 148 9.37 -10.01 2.73
C VAL A 148 9.76 -8.60 3.21
N MET A 149 10.37 -7.81 2.34
CA MET A 149 10.83 -6.46 2.66
C MET A 149 9.67 -5.50 2.91
N ASP A 150 8.63 -5.57 2.07
CA ASP A 150 7.40 -4.79 2.21
C ASP A 150 6.75 -5.10 3.56
N SER A 151 6.58 -6.38 3.88
CA SER A 151 6.07 -6.81 5.18
C SER A 151 6.88 -6.24 6.34
N PHE A 152 8.21 -6.25 6.21
CA PHE A 152 9.11 -5.70 7.23
C PHE A 152 8.87 -4.19 7.42
N SER A 153 8.83 -3.43 6.33
CA SER A 153 8.58 -1.98 6.36
C SER A 153 7.17 -1.63 6.87
N PHE A 154 6.15 -2.41 6.49
CA PHE A 154 4.79 -2.25 7.01
C PHE A 154 4.71 -2.48 8.52
N LEU A 155 5.42 -3.47 9.04
CA LEU A 155 5.49 -3.72 10.48
C LEU A 155 6.19 -2.58 11.22
N LEU A 156 7.24 -1.98 10.66
CA LEU A 156 7.89 -0.81 11.26
C LEU A 156 6.91 0.36 11.43
N VAL A 157 6.06 0.62 10.42
CA VAL A 157 5.06 1.70 10.49
C VAL A 157 3.92 1.38 11.44
N THR A 158 3.40 0.16 11.36
CA THR A 158 2.33 -0.31 12.25
C THR A 158 2.72 -0.14 13.72
N ASN A 159 4.01 -0.31 14.04
CA ASN A 159 4.55 -0.14 15.38
C ASN A 159 5.14 1.24 15.66
N SER A 160 5.03 2.20 14.73
CA SER A 160 5.60 3.54 14.85
C SER A 160 7.10 3.54 15.21
N ALA A 161 7.87 2.62 14.61
CA ALA A 161 9.28 2.47 14.88
C ALA A 161 10.05 3.75 14.51
N SER A 162 10.85 4.26 15.47
CA SER A 162 11.80 5.33 15.19
C SER A 162 12.85 4.90 14.18
N ALA A 163 13.51 5.85 13.53
CA ALA A 163 14.57 5.58 12.55
C ALA A 163 15.68 4.70 13.16
N ASP A 164 16.14 5.00 14.39
CA ASP A 164 17.20 4.23 15.05
C ASP A 164 16.79 2.77 15.32
N LYS A 165 15.53 2.57 15.74
CA LYS A 165 14.98 1.22 15.98
C LYS A 165 14.82 0.45 14.69
N ALA A 166 14.34 1.11 13.64
CA ALA A 166 14.25 0.51 12.31
C ALA A 166 15.62 0.10 11.78
N SER A 167 16.63 0.99 11.84
CA SER A 167 18.01 0.67 11.45
C SER A 167 18.53 -0.54 12.22
N SER A 168 18.37 -0.55 13.54
CA SER A 168 18.81 -1.67 14.40
C SER A 168 18.12 -2.99 14.05
N ALA A 169 16.83 -2.95 13.70
CA ALA A 169 16.09 -4.13 13.26
C ALA A 169 16.53 -4.61 11.87
N ILE A 170 16.76 -3.69 10.92
CA ILE A 170 17.28 -3.99 9.58
C ILE A 170 18.67 -4.62 9.70
N ASP A 171 19.53 -4.09 10.56
CA ASP A 171 20.85 -4.65 10.85
C ASP A 171 20.77 -6.07 11.40
N ALA A 172 19.89 -6.27 12.39
CA ALA A 172 19.66 -7.58 12.98
C ALA A 172 19.14 -8.61 11.96
N TYR A 173 18.18 -8.22 11.12
CA TYR A 173 17.62 -9.11 10.11
C TYR A 173 18.62 -9.41 8.98
N SER A 174 19.35 -8.40 8.51
CA SER A 174 20.43 -8.57 7.53
C SER A 174 21.52 -9.50 8.06
N LYS A 175 21.93 -9.35 9.33
CA LYS A 175 22.86 -10.25 10.00
C LYS A 175 22.31 -11.67 10.05
N ALA A 176 21.03 -11.84 10.40
CA ALA A 176 20.40 -13.15 10.47
C ALA A 176 20.39 -13.86 9.10
N LEU A 177 20.12 -13.12 8.01
CA LEU A 177 20.20 -13.63 6.64
C LEU A 177 21.62 -14.05 6.26
N GLN A 178 22.63 -13.25 6.63
CA GLN A 178 24.04 -13.55 6.34
C GLN A 178 24.58 -14.75 7.14
N THR A 179 24.17 -14.90 8.40
CA THR A 179 24.62 -15.99 9.27
C THR A 179 23.76 -17.25 9.15
N GLY A 180 22.59 -17.16 8.51
CA GLY A 180 21.59 -18.23 8.46
C GLY A 180 20.87 -18.46 9.79
N LYS A 181 21.02 -17.59 10.79
CA LYS A 181 20.50 -17.80 12.14
C LYS A 181 19.96 -16.51 12.76
N VAL A 182 18.76 -16.60 13.36
CA VAL A 182 18.20 -15.53 14.19
C VAL A 182 18.83 -15.61 15.59
N GLU A 183 19.85 -14.79 15.82
CA GLU A 183 20.46 -14.63 17.15
C GLU A 183 19.49 -13.96 18.14
N ALA A 184 19.64 -14.28 19.43
CA ALA A 184 18.73 -13.78 20.46
C ALA A 184 18.77 -12.25 20.60
N ASP A 185 19.97 -11.64 20.51
CA ASP A 185 20.16 -10.18 20.51
C ASP A 185 19.50 -9.54 19.27
N GLY A 186 19.68 -10.15 18.09
CA GLY A 186 19.04 -9.70 16.86
C GLY A 186 17.52 -9.76 16.93
N TRP A 187 16.98 -10.83 17.51
CA TRP A 187 15.54 -10.95 17.76
C TRP A 187 15.02 -9.87 18.72
N GLN A 188 15.77 -9.53 19.78
CA GLN A 188 15.38 -8.44 20.68
C GLN A 188 15.37 -7.08 19.96
N SER A 189 16.34 -6.81 19.08
CA SER A 189 16.34 -5.59 18.25
C SER A 189 15.13 -5.52 17.32
N ILE A 190 14.77 -6.64 16.69
CA ILE A 190 13.55 -6.76 15.87
C ILE A 190 12.30 -6.49 16.71
N LEU A 191 12.17 -7.10 17.90
CA LEU A 191 11.04 -6.88 18.80
C LEU A 191 10.94 -5.45 19.34
N ALA A 192 12.08 -4.80 19.60
CA ALA A 192 12.12 -3.44 20.09
C ALA A 192 11.59 -2.42 19.06
N ALA A 193 11.71 -2.74 17.77
CA ALA A 193 11.20 -1.95 16.66
C ALA A 193 9.76 -2.32 16.29
N MET A 194 9.43 -3.61 16.24
CA MET A 194 8.15 -4.11 15.71
C MET A 194 7.63 -5.32 16.49
N PRO A 195 7.11 -5.14 17.72
CA PRO A 195 6.64 -6.26 18.54
C PRO A 195 5.54 -7.12 17.88
N THR A 196 4.72 -6.56 16.98
CA THR A 196 3.69 -7.33 16.24
C THR A 196 4.25 -8.33 15.22
N VAL A 197 5.57 -8.32 14.96
CA VAL A 197 6.23 -9.37 14.15
C VAL A 197 6.03 -10.78 14.75
N VAL A 198 5.81 -10.86 16.07
CA VAL A 198 5.47 -12.12 16.74
C VAL A 198 4.19 -12.71 16.17
N ASP A 199 3.17 -11.87 15.95
CA ASP A 199 1.87 -12.32 15.43
C ASP A 199 1.97 -12.72 13.96
N THR A 200 2.81 -12.02 13.20
CA THR A 200 3.16 -12.37 11.82
C THR A 200 3.74 -13.78 11.74
N VAL A 201 4.73 -14.10 12.58
CA VAL A 201 5.38 -15.42 12.59
C VAL A 201 4.47 -16.49 13.21
N ALA A 202 3.67 -16.15 14.21
CA ALA A 202 2.70 -17.06 14.81
C ALA A 202 1.65 -17.51 13.77
N LYS A 203 1.09 -16.57 12.99
CA LYS A 203 0.11 -16.86 11.94
C LYS A 203 0.65 -17.79 10.86
N SER A 204 1.92 -17.64 10.46
CA SER A 204 2.51 -18.46 9.40
C SER A 204 2.91 -19.86 9.84
N THR A 205 3.17 -20.05 11.14
CA THR A 205 3.64 -21.32 11.72
C THR A 205 2.57 -22.11 12.46
N GLY A 206 1.45 -21.48 12.82
CA GLY A 206 0.44 -22.05 13.72
C GLY A 206 0.89 -22.14 15.18
N LYS A 207 2.07 -21.58 15.54
CA LYS A 207 2.57 -21.53 16.92
C LYS A 207 1.92 -20.38 17.69
N SER A 208 1.92 -20.48 19.01
CA SER A 208 1.46 -19.38 19.86
C SER A 208 2.47 -18.22 19.88
N ALA A 209 1.99 -17.00 20.12
CA ALA A 209 2.86 -15.83 20.28
C ALA A 209 3.88 -16.00 21.43
N GLU A 210 3.47 -16.66 22.52
CA GLU A 210 4.34 -17.03 23.64
C GLU A 210 5.52 -17.91 23.17
N GLU A 211 5.21 -18.92 22.37
CA GLU A 211 6.21 -19.85 21.83
C GLU A 211 7.18 -19.15 20.87
N ILE A 212 6.68 -18.28 19.97
CA ILE A 212 7.54 -17.49 19.08
C ILE A 212 8.49 -16.58 19.87
N ARG A 213 8.00 -15.89 20.91
CA ARG A 213 8.84 -15.07 21.79
C ARG A 213 9.90 -15.90 22.47
N SER A 214 9.52 -17.07 22.99
CA SER A 214 10.43 -17.99 23.68
C SER A 214 11.52 -18.53 22.74
N LEU A 215 11.16 -18.95 21.53
CA LEU A 215 12.10 -19.42 20.52
C LEU A 215 13.11 -18.33 20.14
N GLY A 216 12.64 -17.11 19.89
CA GLY A 216 13.52 -16.00 19.54
C GLY A 216 14.42 -15.58 20.70
N ALA A 217 13.91 -15.51 21.93
CA ALA A 217 14.71 -15.20 23.12
C ALA A 217 15.82 -16.24 23.40
N GLN A 218 15.62 -17.49 22.97
CA GLN A 218 16.61 -18.56 23.06
C GLN A 218 17.57 -18.62 21.86
N GLY A 219 17.40 -17.77 20.83
CA GLY A 219 18.15 -17.84 19.57
C GLY A 219 17.86 -19.13 18.77
N LYS A 220 16.67 -19.71 18.98
CA LYS A 220 16.19 -20.95 18.34
C LYS A 220 15.08 -20.70 17.33
N LEU A 221 14.69 -19.44 17.10
CA LEU A 221 13.76 -19.10 16.04
C LEU A 221 14.44 -19.37 14.69
N SER A 222 13.80 -20.19 13.85
CA SER A 222 14.31 -20.45 12.51
C SER A 222 14.22 -19.19 11.65
N LEU A 223 15.28 -18.91 10.89
CA LEU A 223 15.29 -17.85 9.89
C LEU A 223 14.23 -18.10 8.81
N ASP A 224 14.08 -19.33 8.34
CA ASP A 224 13.07 -19.69 7.35
C ASP A 224 11.66 -19.39 7.86
N THR A 225 11.42 -19.70 9.13
CA THR A 225 10.15 -19.41 9.80
C THR A 225 9.86 -17.91 9.85
N LEU A 226 10.86 -17.09 10.22
CA LEU A 226 10.73 -15.64 10.26
C LEU A 226 10.47 -15.07 8.86
N THR A 227 11.31 -15.44 7.89
CA THR A 227 11.24 -14.96 6.51
C THR A 227 9.95 -15.39 5.81
N ALA A 228 9.55 -16.66 5.95
CA ALA A 228 8.27 -17.14 5.41
C ALA A 228 7.07 -16.49 6.09
N GLY A 229 7.19 -16.13 7.38
CA GLY A 229 6.20 -15.34 8.09
C GLY A 229 5.99 -13.97 7.47
N LEU A 230 7.08 -13.22 7.28
CA LEU A 230 7.06 -11.92 6.60
C LEU A 230 6.45 -12.05 5.19
N GLN A 231 6.97 -12.97 4.38
CA GLN A 231 6.49 -13.19 3.01
C GLN A 231 4.98 -13.46 2.95
N LYS A 232 4.49 -14.43 3.72
CA LYS A 232 3.07 -14.86 3.67
C LYS A 232 2.10 -13.84 4.22
N THR A 233 2.57 -12.89 5.01
CA THR A 233 1.72 -11.88 5.67
C THR A 233 1.90 -10.48 5.07
N ALA A 234 2.68 -10.33 3.99
CA ALA A 234 2.96 -9.04 3.37
C ALA A 234 1.69 -8.24 3.05
N GLU A 235 0.70 -8.87 2.44
CA GLU A 235 -0.59 -8.25 2.14
C GLU A 235 -1.33 -7.83 3.41
N ALA A 236 -1.45 -8.73 4.39
CA ALA A 236 -2.13 -8.46 5.65
C ALA A 236 -1.47 -7.32 6.45
N ASN A 237 -0.13 -7.29 6.47
CA ASN A 237 0.63 -6.22 7.12
C ASN A 237 0.50 -4.91 6.34
N GLY A 238 0.42 -4.97 5.01
CA GLY A 238 0.14 -3.80 4.16
C GLY A 238 -1.22 -3.19 4.47
N ILE A 239 -2.27 -4.00 4.63
CA ILE A 239 -3.61 -3.53 5.02
C ILE A 239 -3.57 -2.83 6.39
N LEU A 240 -2.81 -3.38 7.34
CA LEU A 240 -2.63 -2.75 8.66
C LEU A 240 -1.90 -1.41 8.55
N ALA A 241 -0.83 -1.34 7.75
CA ALA A 241 -0.07 -0.11 7.54
C ALA A 241 -0.92 0.95 6.84
N ASP A 242 -1.71 0.60 5.83
CA ASP A 242 -2.59 1.52 5.11
C ASP A 242 -3.72 2.06 6.01
N GLY A 243 -4.10 1.31 7.05
CA GLY A 243 -5.09 1.71 8.06
C GLY A 243 -4.55 2.68 9.13
N MET A 244 -3.24 2.95 9.15
CA MET A 244 -2.63 3.88 10.11
C MET A 244 -3.02 5.33 9.81
N SER A 245 -3.17 6.14 10.86
CA SER A 245 -3.45 7.57 10.68
C SER A 245 -2.26 8.30 10.08
N VAL A 246 -2.52 9.17 9.10
CA VAL A 246 -1.49 9.94 8.38
C VAL A 246 -1.30 11.30 9.04
N ALA A 247 -0.07 11.58 9.51
CA ALA A 247 0.30 12.89 10.06
C ALA A 247 0.86 13.83 8.97
N VAL A 248 0.92 15.13 9.27
CA VAL A 248 1.50 16.14 8.36
C VAL A 248 2.97 15.83 8.04
N ARG A 249 3.75 15.37 9.04
CA ARG A 249 5.15 14.98 8.84
C ARG A 249 5.29 13.82 7.82
N ASP A 250 4.32 12.92 7.80
CA ASP A 250 4.30 11.75 6.93
C ASP A 250 4.05 12.19 5.48
N ALA A 251 3.16 13.17 5.28
CA ALA A 251 2.95 13.82 3.99
C ALA A 251 4.20 14.57 3.49
N VAL A 252 4.94 15.25 4.39
CA VAL A 252 6.22 15.90 4.06
C VAL A 252 7.27 14.86 3.67
N GLN A 253 7.35 13.72 4.36
CA GLN A 253 8.26 12.64 4.01
C GLN A 253 7.97 12.09 2.60
N ASN A 254 6.70 11.91 2.25
CA ASN A 254 6.32 11.48 0.90
C ASN A 254 6.66 12.53 -0.17
N LEU A 255 6.54 13.83 0.14
CA LEU A 255 7.00 14.89 -0.76
C LEU A 255 8.52 14.84 -0.96
N GLN A 256 9.28 14.63 0.11
CA GLN A 256 10.74 14.47 0.04
C GLN A 256 11.12 13.25 -0.83
N ASN A 257 10.47 12.10 -0.61
CA ASN A 257 10.68 10.92 -1.44
C ASN A 257 10.38 11.21 -2.92
N ALA A 258 9.25 11.87 -3.21
CA ALA A 258 8.87 12.25 -4.57
C ALA A 258 9.87 13.22 -5.21
N PHE A 259 10.40 14.18 -4.44
CA PHE A 259 11.44 15.10 -4.90
C PHE A 259 12.74 14.38 -5.24
N THR A 260 13.25 13.55 -4.33
CA THR A 260 14.46 12.76 -4.56
C THR A 260 14.31 11.85 -5.77
N THR A 261 13.18 11.16 -5.93
CA THR A 261 12.93 10.34 -7.12
C THR A 261 12.85 11.17 -8.41
N TYR A 262 12.17 12.32 -8.39
CA TYR A 262 12.05 13.17 -9.57
C TYR A 262 13.41 13.69 -10.04
N VAL A 263 14.20 14.25 -9.12
CA VAL A 263 15.55 14.75 -9.40
C VAL A 263 16.47 13.62 -9.83
N GLY A 264 16.44 12.49 -9.13
CA GLY A 264 17.27 11.32 -9.45
C GLY A 264 16.99 10.76 -10.85
N LYS A 265 15.71 10.59 -11.22
CA LYS A 265 15.34 10.15 -12.57
C LYS A 265 15.75 11.13 -13.65
N LEU A 266 15.65 12.44 -13.40
CA LEU A 266 16.14 13.44 -14.36
C LEU A 266 17.65 13.31 -14.58
N ASN A 267 18.42 13.08 -13.51
CA ASN A 267 19.86 12.87 -13.60
C ASN A 267 20.19 11.61 -14.42
N GLU A 268 19.55 10.47 -14.12
CA GLU A 268 19.72 9.22 -14.88
C GLU A 268 19.43 9.40 -16.38
N THR A 269 18.41 10.19 -16.75
CA THR A 269 18.08 10.45 -18.16
C THR A 269 18.99 11.45 -18.86
N THR A 270 19.75 12.25 -18.11
CA THR A 270 20.69 13.25 -18.66
C THR A 270 22.10 12.67 -18.80
N ASP A 271 22.44 11.66 -18.00
CA ASP A 271 23.71 10.92 -18.05
C ASP A 271 23.71 9.75 -19.07
N ALA A 272 22.57 9.44 -19.70
CA ALA A 272 22.39 8.42 -20.75
C ALA A 272 22.51 9.00 -22.17
#